data_AF-A0A8S1A5V0-F1
#
_entry.id   AF-A0A8S1A5V0-F1
#
_cell.length_a   1.000
_cell.length_b   1.000
_cell.length_c   1.000
_cell.angle_alpha   90.00
_cell.angle_beta   90.00
_cell.angle_gamma   90.00
#
_symmetry.space_group_name_H-M   'P 1'
#
loop_
_entity.id
_entity.type
_entity.pdbx_description
1 polymer ?
#
loop_
_entity_poly.entity_id
_entity_poly.type
_entity_poly.pdbx_seq_one_letter_code
_entity_poly.pdbx_strand_id
1 'polypeptide(L)'
;MQGETTNYSTFDGLRPHFDALARVGYFKIVPKPLSRLKQSLHNAYRLLSFSFVILYNVQHLIRVILVRHSTEQIVDTLFILLTTLNTLGKEAAFNLRSHRIDNIINDINGSYFIASKPYHVKTLKDNAVTMAGLLKLYHMAVVICGFMWALFPLVNRALGEDVQFTGYIPFDATETPRFELTLIYMSLSIVFQAYGNVTMDCTIVAFYAQAKTQIQILRYNLEQLVVFDDVKINKMVITNSQFGYKDEQKEKTELQERFTNEVQSIFDESMVIQICVMSWVICMTMYKIVGLSLISAECASMAIYLGCMLAQLFIYCYFGTALQVESEFINQSIYCSSWLSLSPRFRRQLLIMMQCCSRSIAPRIAYLIPMSLETYIAHERSRKSSEWSAAPGAGVRGRRAAARAGPRYAHAPMIFTGGGARRRTSPAPRPVRPPASRLHADYWLPGGGCGEGGEGAVRRSRGKRITQRRGAIKHHKIHEVNGHRFVAKFFRQPTFCAFCKEFLWGFGKQGYSCSVCQTAVHKRCHHKLLGKCTGSSAYSESTVYLRERFKVDVPHRFRPHQFMSPTFCDHCGAMLYGFFKQELKCQGTIYIIPLQSKKMYLI
;
A
#
# COMPACT_ATOMS: atom_id res chain seq x y z
N MET A 1 -20.43 -44.23 9.81
CA MET A 1 -19.43 -43.35 10.46
C MET A 1 -20.17 -42.11 10.92
N GLN A 2 -20.30 -41.90 12.23
CA GLN A 2 -20.92 -40.68 12.77
C GLN A 2 -19.98 -39.50 12.56
N GLY A 3 -20.52 -38.34 12.21
CA GLY A 3 -19.72 -37.15 11.92
C GLY A 3 -19.17 -36.52 13.19
N GLU A 4 -17.84 -36.46 13.33
CA GLU A 4 -17.21 -35.53 14.25
C GLU A 4 -17.62 -34.10 13.87
N THR A 5 -18.26 -33.39 14.79
CA THR A 5 -18.56 -31.97 14.60
C THR A 5 -17.24 -31.20 14.52
N THR A 6 -16.94 -30.62 13.36
CA THR A 6 -15.66 -29.96 13.06
C THR A 6 -15.51 -28.57 13.70
N ASN A 7 -15.69 -28.48 15.02
CA ASN A 7 -15.53 -27.26 15.82
C ASN A 7 -14.05 -26.93 16.05
N TYR A 8 -13.35 -26.54 14.97
CA TYR A 8 -12.09 -25.81 15.08
C TYR A 8 -12.40 -24.32 15.28
N SER A 9 -12.05 -23.75 16.44
CA SER A 9 -12.22 -22.30 16.64
C SER A 9 -11.19 -21.55 15.81
N THR A 10 -11.67 -20.60 15.01
CA THR A 10 -10.86 -19.73 14.19
C THR A 10 -9.85 -18.91 15.00
N PHE A 11 -10.12 -18.65 16.29
CA PHE A 11 -9.17 -17.99 17.20
C PHE A 11 -8.02 -18.90 17.69
N ASP A 12 -8.16 -20.23 17.64
CA ASP A 12 -7.09 -21.14 18.09
C ASP A 12 -5.80 -20.97 17.26
N GLY A 13 -5.90 -20.47 16.02
CA GLY A 13 -4.74 -20.09 15.21
C GLY A 13 -4.02 -18.81 15.67
N LEU A 14 -4.72 -17.88 16.32
CA LEU A 14 -4.15 -16.65 16.88
C LEU A 14 -3.70 -16.81 18.33
N ARG A 15 -4.24 -17.79 19.06
CA ARG A 15 -3.93 -18.04 20.49
C ARG A 15 -2.42 -18.06 20.81
N PRO A 16 -1.52 -18.70 20.03
CA PRO A 16 -0.08 -18.70 20.33
C PRO A 16 0.54 -17.30 20.42
N HIS A 17 0.04 -16.35 19.63
CA HIS A 17 0.51 -14.96 19.61
C HIS A 17 0.02 -14.20 20.85
N PHE A 18 -1.26 -14.32 21.19
CA PHE A 18 -1.82 -13.69 22.39
C PHE A 18 -1.28 -14.28 23.69
N ASP A 19 -1.08 -15.60 23.76
CA ASP A 19 -0.42 -16.24 24.90
C ASP A 19 1.05 -15.77 25.02
N ALA A 20 1.74 -15.46 23.91
CA ALA A 20 3.08 -14.87 23.95
C ALA A 20 3.10 -13.42 24.43
N LEU A 21 2.19 -12.56 23.95
CA LEU A 21 2.04 -11.19 24.44
C LEU A 21 1.67 -11.14 25.92
N ALA A 22 0.81 -12.07 26.37
CA ALA A 22 0.44 -12.20 27.77
C ALA A 22 1.62 -12.64 28.65
N ARG A 23 2.44 -13.62 28.21
CA ARG A 23 3.62 -14.09 28.98
C ARG A 23 4.62 -12.98 29.32
N VAL A 24 4.70 -11.92 28.52
CA VAL A 24 5.65 -10.80 28.68
C VAL A 24 4.96 -9.55 29.27
N GLY A 25 3.65 -9.60 29.48
CA GLY A 25 2.89 -8.48 30.06
C GLY A 25 2.57 -7.35 29.07
N TYR A 26 2.84 -7.54 27.78
CA TYR A 26 2.57 -6.53 26.74
C TYR A 26 1.07 -6.47 26.39
N PHE A 27 0.32 -7.54 26.69
CA PHE A 27 -1.14 -7.58 26.52
C PHE A 27 -1.82 -8.35 27.66
N LYS A 28 -3.16 -8.26 27.71
CA LYS A 28 -3.99 -9.05 28.62
C LYS A 28 -4.13 -10.51 28.15
N ILE A 29 -4.47 -11.39 29.07
CA ILE A 29 -4.81 -12.79 28.75
C ILE A 29 -6.18 -12.83 28.03
N VAL A 30 -6.25 -13.56 26.91
CA VAL A 30 -7.47 -13.74 26.09
C VAL A 30 -7.67 -15.24 25.79
N PRO A 31 -8.90 -15.81 25.83
CA PRO A 31 -10.12 -15.39 26.53
C PRO A 31 -10.42 -16.44 27.61
N LYS A 32 -9.68 -16.41 28.73
CA LYS A 32 -9.88 -17.37 29.83
C LYS A 32 -10.68 -16.68 30.94
N PRO A 33 -11.78 -17.27 31.45
CA PRO A 33 -12.42 -16.78 32.67
C PRO A 33 -11.43 -17.00 33.82
N LEU A 34 -10.76 -15.92 34.23
CA LEU A 34 -9.73 -15.92 35.25
C LEU A 34 -10.35 -15.56 36.60
N SER A 35 -9.83 -16.12 37.68
CA SER A 35 -10.18 -15.65 39.02
C SER A 35 -9.80 -14.17 39.17
N ARG A 36 -10.59 -13.40 39.94
CA ARG A 36 -10.36 -11.96 40.16
C ARG A 36 -8.92 -11.67 40.63
N LEU A 37 -8.38 -12.53 41.48
CA LEU A 37 -6.99 -12.47 41.94
C LEU A 37 -5.99 -12.58 40.78
N LYS A 38 -6.14 -13.60 39.91
CA LYS A 38 -5.22 -13.81 38.78
C LYS A 38 -5.32 -12.71 37.73
N GLN A 39 -6.50 -12.12 37.53
CA GLN A 39 -6.67 -10.94 36.68
C GLN A 39 -6.00 -9.69 37.27
N SER A 40 -6.12 -9.49 38.60
CA SER A 40 -5.44 -8.39 39.31
C SER A 40 -3.92 -8.52 39.24
N LEU A 41 -3.38 -9.69 39.58
CA LEU A 41 -1.95 -10.00 39.48
C LEU A 41 -1.41 -9.81 38.05
N HIS A 42 -2.16 -10.24 37.03
CA HIS A 42 -1.76 -10.03 35.63
C HIS A 42 -1.76 -8.54 35.25
N ASN A 43 -2.71 -7.75 35.72
CA ASN A 43 -2.73 -6.31 35.48
C ASN A 43 -1.58 -5.58 36.19
N ALA A 44 -1.23 -5.98 37.42
CA ALA A 44 -0.04 -5.48 38.11
C ALA A 44 1.25 -5.83 37.35
N TYR A 45 1.37 -7.06 36.85
CA TYR A 45 2.49 -7.49 36.01
C TYR A 45 2.60 -6.69 34.70
N ARG A 46 1.48 -6.41 34.02
CA ARG A 46 1.44 -5.53 32.83
C ARG A 46 1.91 -4.12 33.14
N LEU A 47 1.47 -3.53 34.25
CA LEU A 47 1.92 -2.19 34.68
C LEU A 47 3.42 -2.16 34.99
N LEU A 48 3.94 -3.20 35.63
CA LEU A 48 5.37 -3.35 35.90
C LEU A 48 6.17 -3.50 34.60
N SER A 49 5.70 -4.31 33.65
CA SER A 49 6.31 -4.50 32.31
C SER A 49 6.40 -3.17 31.54
N PHE A 50 5.29 -2.44 31.44
CA PHE A 50 5.24 -1.13 30.78
C PHE A 50 6.16 -0.10 31.46
N SER A 51 6.20 -0.09 32.80
CA SER A 51 7.09 0.80 33.58
C SER A 51 8.57 0.48 33.33
N PHE A 52 8.92 -0.80 33.19
CA PHE A 52 10.27 -1.26 32.87
C PHE A 52 10.71 -0.85 31.46
N VAL A 53 9.81 -0.96 30.46
CA VAL A 53 10.07 -0.48 29.09
C VAL A 53 10.26 1.04 29.06
N ILE A 54 9.45 1.81 29.80
CA ILE A 54 9.63 3.27 29.93
C ILE A 54 10.99 3.59 30.56
N LEU A 55 11.36 2.95 31.68
CA LEU A 55 12.63 3.18 32.37
C LEU A 55 13.83 2.98 31.45
N TYR A 56 13.85 1.90 30.66
CA TYR A 56 14.93 1.62 29.71
C TYR A 56 15.03 2.68 28.60
N ASN A 57 13.90 3.15 28.08
CA ASN A 57 13.86 4.22 27.09
C ASN A 57 14.34 5.56 27.69
N VAL A 58 13.99 5.86 28.94
CA VAL A 58 14.47 7.05 29.67
C VAL A 58 15.99 6.98 29.90
N GLN A 59 16.54 5.83 30.28
CA GLN A 59 18.00 5.64 30.40
C GLN A 59 18.74 5.91 29.08
N HIS A 60 18.20 5.47 27.94
CA HIS A 60 18.79 5.75 26.64
C HIS A 60 18.64 7.22 26.25
N LEU A 61 17.49 7.85 26.51
CA LEU A 61 17.29 9.27 26.26
C LEU A 61 18.26 10.15 27.07
N ILE A 62 18.49 9.84 28.35
CA ILE A 62 19.48 10.53 29.19
C ILE A 62 20.89 10.37 28.60
N ARG A 63 21.26 9.16 28.15
CA ARG A 63 22.56 8.92 27.51
C ARG A 63 22.77 9.78 26.26
N VAL A 64 21.77 9.87 25.36
CA VAL A 64 21.86 10.76 24.17
C VAL A 64 22.12 12.22 24.58
N ILE A 65 21.45 12.70 25.63
CA ILE A 65 21.60 14.09 26.11
C ILE A 65 23.01 14.35 26.67
N LEU A 66 23.53 13.44 27.50
CA LEU A 66 24.87 13.55 28.09
C LEU A 66 25.97 13.47 27.02
N VAL A 67 25.77 12.61 26.02
CA VAL A 67 26.77 12.24 25.01
C VAL A 67 26.67 13.09 23.73
N ARG A 68 25.79 14.10 23.72
CA ARG A 68 25.50 15.02 22.60
C ARG A 68 26.71 15.69 21.91
N HIS A 69 27.90 15.59 22.50
CA HIS A 69 29.15 16.13 21.98
C HIS A 69 29.93 15.15 21.06
N SER A 70 29.64 13.84 21.10
CA SER A 70 30.25 12.83 20.23
C SER A 70 29.23 12.25 19.26
N THR A 71 29.40 12.51 17.96
CA THR A 71 28.46 12.04 16.92
C THR A 71 28.37 10.53 16.81
N GLU A 72 29.48 9.83 17.03
CA GLU A 72 29.55 8.37 16.96
C GLU A 72 28.71 7.71 18.06
N GLN A 73 28.96 8.09 19.32
CA GLN A 73 28.23 7.53 20.46
C GLN A 73 26.74 7.94 20.44
N ILE A 74 26.38 9.10 19.88
CA ILE A 74 24.98 9.49 19.64
C ILE A 74 24.31 8.52 18.66
N VAL A 75 24.95 8.19 17.54
CA VAL A 75 24.40 7.26 16.53
C VAL A 75 24.15 5.89 17.18
N ASP A 76 25.07 5.43 18.03
CA ASP A 76 25.00 4.13 18.68
C ASP A 76 23.89 4.05 19.74
N THR A 77 23.71 5.09 20.55
CA THR A 77 22.57 5.16 21.48
C THR A 77 21.25 5.36 20.73
N LEU A 78 21.20 6.20 19.69
CA LEU A 78 19.99 6.40 18.85
C LEU A 78 19.53 5.10 18.19
N PHE A 79 20.46 4.21 17.85
CA PHE A 79 20.19 2.92 17.21
C PHE A 79 19.27 2.03 18.02
N ILE A 80 19.57 1.91 19.31
CA ILE A 80 18.75 1.18 20.27
C ILE A 80 17.50 2.02 20.60
N LEU A 81 17.67 3.30 20.94
CA LEU A 81 16.58 4.18 21.39
C LEU A 81 15.42 4.27 20.39
N LEU A 82 15.68 4.46 19.09
CA LEU A 82 14.62 4.54 18.09
C LEU A 82 13.89 3.20 17.93
N THR A 83 14.62 2.09 18.04
CA THR A 83 14.05 0.74 18.00
C THR A 83 13.15 0.48 19.23
N THR A 84 13.58 0.90 20.43
CA THR A 84 12.81 0.71 21.67
C THR A 84 11.65 1.69 21.82
N LEU A 85 11.76 2.92 21.32
CA LEU A 85 10.65 3.88 21.25
C LEU A 85 9.53 3.37 20.34
N ASN A 86 9.89 2.70 19.24
CA ASN A 86 8.93 2.03 18.37
C ASN A 86 8.25 0.83 19.08
N THR A 87 8.99 0.04 19.87
CA THR A 87 8.40 -0.99 20.75
C THR A 87 7.39 -0.39 21.72
N LEU A 88 7.75 0.69 22.43
CA LEU A 88 6.87 1.41 23.36
C LEU A 88 5.62 1.97 22.65
N GLY A 89 5.77 2.52 21.45
CA GLY A 89 4.64 3.01 20.64
C GLY A 89 3.66 1.91 20.24
N LYS A 90 4.16 0.73 19.86
CA LYS A 90 3.31 -0.45 19.59
C LYS A 90 2.63 -0.96 20.86
N GLU A 91 3.37 -1.07 21.96
CA GLU A 91 2.83 -1.53 23.24
C GLU A 91 1.70 -0.61 23.73
N ALA A 92 1.90 0.72 23.64
CA ALA A 92 0.86 1.70 23.90
C ALA A 92 -0.35 1.52 22.98
N ALA A 93 -0.14 1.32 21.66
CA ALA A 93 -1.24 1.09 20.71
C ALA A 93 -2.06 -0.17 21.06
N PHE A 94 -1.41 -1.30 21.36
CA PHE A 94 -2.08 -2.53 21.79
C PHE A 94 -2.90 -2.33 23.08
N ASN A 95 -2.32 -1.66 24.09
CA ASN A 95 -2.99 -1.49 25.39
C ASN A 95 -4.13 -0.47 25.34
N LEU A 96 -3.93 0.70 24.72
CA LEU A 96 -4.94 1.75 24.58
C LEU A 96 -6.11 1.33 23.67
N ARG A 97 -5.85 0.54 22.62
CA ARG A 97 -6.86 0.09 21.64
C ARG A 97 -7.39 -1.32 21.96
N SER A 98 -7.11 -1.85 23.16
CA SER A 98 -7.44 -3.23 23.55
C SER A 98 -8.91 -3.62 23.37
N HIS A 99 -9.87 -2.71 23.65
CA HIS A 99 -11.30 -2.93 23.38
C HIS A 99 -11.62 -3.11 21.88
N ARG A 100 -10.94 -2.39 20.98
CA ARG A 100 -11.14 -2.57 19.53
C ARG A 100 -10.56 -3.91 19.08
N ILE A 101 -9.44 -4.33 19.67
CA ILE A 101 -8.83 -5.65 19.44
C ILE A 101 -9.76 -6.78 19.94
N ASP A 102 -10.46 -6.59 21.09
CA ASP A 102 -11.48 -7.54 21.54
C ASP A 102 -12.64 -7.68 20.55
N ASN A 103 -13.13 -6.57 20.00
CA ASN A 103 -14.19 -6.61 18.98
C ASN A 103 -13.75 -7.42 17.76
N ILE A 104 -12.54 -7.20 17.26
CA ILE A 104 -11.96 -7.99 16.15
C ILE A 104 -11.86 -9.48 16.50
N ILE A 105 -11.50 -9.81 17.75
CA ILE A 105 -11.43 -11.21 18.22
C ILE A 105 -12.83 -11.83 18.33
N ASN A 106 -13.83 -11.05 18.75
CA ASN A 106 -15.23 -11.49 18.81
C ASN A 106 -15.78 -11.69 17.39
N ASP A 107 -15.46 -10.80 16.44
CA ASP A 107 -15.81 -10.93 15.02
C ASP A 107 -15.21 -12.22 14.45
N ILE A 108 -13.92 -12.51 14.68
CA ILE A 108 -13.25 -13.76 14.25
C ILE A 108 -13.90 -15.02 14.84
N ASN A 109 -14.45 -14.94 16.05
CA ASN A 109 -15.19 -16.05 16.68
C ASN A 109 -16.68 -16.09 16.28
N GLY A 110 -17.16 -15.09 15.54
CA GLY A 110 -18.54 -15.00 15.06
C GLY A 110 -18.88 -16.06 14.01
N SER A 111 -20.18 -16.33 13.84
CA SER A 111 -20.73 -17.33 12.93
C SER A 111 -20.19 -17.27 11.50
N TYR A 112 -19.90 -16.07 11.00
CA TYR A 112 -19.41 -15.83 9.64
C TYR A 112 -18.01 -16.41 9.35
N PHE A 113 -17.17 -16.56 10.38
CA PHE A 113 -15.78 -17.03 10.27
C PHE A 113 -15.61 -18.51 10.61
N ILE A 114 -16.71 -19.25 10.87
CA ILE A 114 -16.70 -20.67 11.28
C ILE A 114 -16.43 -21.61 10.08
N ALA A 115 -15.66 -22.67 10.34
CA ALA A 115 -15.30 -23.69 9.37
C ALA A 115 -16.40 -24.75 9.15
N SER A 116 -17.29 -24.54 8.18
CA SER A 116 -18.38 -25.49 7.86
C SER A 116 -17.98 -26.72 7.02
N LYS A 117 -16.88 -26.65 6.25
CA LYS A 117 -16.45 -27.72 5.33
C LYS A 117 -15.05 -28.25 5.71
N PRO A 118 -14.71 -29.52 5.41
CA PRO A 118 -13.37 -30.07 5.69
C PRO A 118 -12.22 -29.23 5.10
N TYR A 119 -12.42 -28.67 3.90
CA TYR A 119 -11.45 -27.74 3.29
C TYR A 119 -11.21 -26.48 4.13
N HIS A 120 -12.26 -25.89 4.72
CA HIS A 120 -12.13 -24.69 5.56
C HIS A 120 -11.26 -24.98 6.79
N VAL A 121 -11.53 -26.12 7.45
CA VAL A 121 -10.77 -26.58 8.63
C VAL A 121 -9.31 -26.81 8.28
N LYS A 122 -9.04 -27.43 7.12
CA LYS A 122 -7.68 -27.66 6.64
C LYS A 122 -6.95 -26.33 6.41
N THR A 123 -7.49 -25.42 5.61
CA THR A 123 -6.82 -24.14 5.30
C THR A 123 -6.59 -23.29 6.55
N LEU A 124 -7.51 -23.32 7.53
CA LEU A 124 -7.32 -22.66 8.82
C LEU A 124 -6.21 -23.28 9.66
N LYS A 125 -6.13 -24.62 9.74
CA LYS A 125 -5.05 -25.33 10.43
C LYS A 125 -3.68 -25.09 9.76
N ASP A 126 -3.64 -25.13 8.43
CA ASP A 126 -2.41 -24.88 7.65
C ASP A 126 -1.90 -23.44 7.89
N ASN A 127 -2.80 -22.45 7.93
CA ASN A 127 -2.47 -21.07 8.30
C ASN A 127 -1.97 -20.96 9.75
N ALA A 128 -2.68 -21.58 10.71
CA ALA A 128 -2.31 -21.59 12.12
C ALA A 128 -0.93 -22.19 12.38
N VAL A 129 -0.62 -23.33 11.74
CA VAL A 129 0.71 -23.97 11.83
C VAL A 129 1.79 -23.07 11.22
N THR A 130 1.49 -22.43 10.07
CA THR A 130 2.42 -21.49 9.42
C THR A 130 2.71 -20.29 10.34
N MET A 131 1.69 -19.68 10.93
CA MET A 131 1.83 -18.50 11.82
C MET A 131 2.53 -18.84 13.13
N ALA A 132 2.20 -19.98 13.75
CA ALA A 132 2.86 -20.45 14.96
C ALA A 132 4.33 -20.85 14.71
N GLY A 133 4.63 -21.44 13.54
CA GLY A 133 6.00 -21.75 13.12
C GLY A 133 6.81 -20.48 12.88
N LEU A 134 6.22 -19.47 12.25
CA LEU A 134 6.84 -18.17 12.00
C LEU A 134 7.13 -17.43 13.32
N LEU A 135 6.18 -17.38 14.25
CA LEU A 135 6.38 -16.81 15.59
C LEU A 135 7.56 -17.49 16.33
N LYS A 136 7.61 -18.84 16.31
CA LYS A 136 8.72 -19.60 16.92
C LYS A 136 10.06 -19.29 16.26
N LEU A 137 10.13 -19.25 14.93
CA LEU A 137 11.36 -18.93 14.19
C LEU A 137 11.93 -17.57 14.62
N TYR A 138 11.07 -16.55 14.69
CA TYR A 138 11.48 -15.21 15.11
C TYR A 138 11.86 -15.15 16.59
N HIS A 139 11.16 -15.85 17.50
CA HIS A 139 11.57 -15.95 18.90
C HIS A 139 12.93 -16.63 19.07
N MET A 140 13.21 -17.70 18.32
CA MET A 140 14.53 -18.35 18.33
C MET A 140 15.62 -17.40 17.81
N ALA A 141 15.34 -16.62 16.76
CA ALA A 141 16.28 -15.61 16.26
C ALA A 141 16.56 -14.51 17.30
N VAL A 142 15.55 -14.03 18.03
CA VAL A 142 15.73 -13.06 19.13
C VAL A 142 16.61 -13.64 20.24
N VAL A 143 16.40 -14.90 20.64
CA VAL A 143 17.23 -15.56 21.66
C VAL A 143 18.69 -15.68 21.21
N ILE A 144 18.93 -16.13 19.98
CA ILE A 144 20.29 -16.24 19.40
C ILE A 144 20.97 -14.86 19.33
N CYS A 145 20.27 -13.83 18.85
CA CYS A 145 20.80 -12.47 18.80
C CYS A 145 21.08 -11.92 20.21
N GLY A 146 20.24 -12.25 21.19
CA GLY A 146 20.42 -11.89 22.60
C GLY A 146 21.69 -12.48 23.21
N PHE A 147 21.95 -13.77 22.97
CA PHE A 147 23.20 -14.40 23.39
C PHE A 147 24.43 -13.76 22.71
N MET A 148 24.35 -13.46 21.42
CA MET A 148 25.43 -12.76 20.70
C MET A 148 25.69 -11.36 21.29
N TRP A 149 24.62 -10.60 21.60
CA TRP A 149 24.71 -9.28 22.22
C TRP A 149 25.24 -9.29 23.66
N ALA A 150 25.01 -10.35 24.43
CA ALA A 150 25.59 -10.50 25.76
C ALA A 150 27.07 -10.94 25.70
N LEU A 151 27.43 -11.78 24.72
CA LEU A 151 28.78 -12.32 24.57
C LEU A 151 29.78 -11.30 24.02
N PHE A 152 29.38 -10.45 23.07
CA PHE A 152 30.29 -9.49 22.42
C PHE A 152 30.96 -8.53 23.43
N PRO A 153 30.24 -7.84 24.34
CA PRO A 153 30.87 -7.02 25.39
C PRO A 153 31.78 -7.83 26.33
N LEU A 154 31.45 -9.08 26.63
CA LEU A 154 32.26 -9.94 27.50
C LEU A 154 33.60 -10.31 26.85
N VAL A 155 33.58 -10.60 25.54
CA VAL A 155 34.79 -10.89 24.75
C VAL A 155 35.68 -9.66 24.66
N ASN A 156 35.12 -8.49 24.34
CA ASN A 156 35.91 -7.25 24.23
C ASN A 156 36.54 -6.88 25.59
N ARG A 157 35.82 -7.04 26.72
CA ARG A 157 36.41 -6.89 28.06
C ARG A 157 37.53 -7.90 28.34
N ALA A 158 37.40 -9.15 27.89
CA ALA A 158 38.44 -10.17 28.03
C ALA A 158 39.68 -9.90 27.15
N LEU A 159 39.51 -9.17 26.04
CA LEU A 159 40.60 -8.67 25.19
C LEU A 159 41.25 -7.37 25.74
N GLY A 160 40.71 -6.79 26.81
CA GLY A 160 41.21 -5.55 27.42
C GLY A 160 40.70 -4.27 26.77
N GLU A 161 39.62 -4.32 25.98
CA GLU A 161 39.00 -3.13 25.39
C GLU A 161 37.98 -2.46 26.35
N ASP A 162 37.91 -1.13 26.31
CA ASP A 162 36.98 -0.34 27.11
C ASP A 162 35.53 -0.45 26.59
N VAL A 163 34.76 -1.33 27.23
CA VAL A 163 33.35 -1.55 26.92
C VAL A 163 32.48 -0.41 27.42
N GLN A 164 31.92 0.38 26.49
CA GLN A 164 30.95 1.42 26.81
C GLN A 164 29.51 0.93 26.70
N PHE A 165 28.74 1.06 27.79
CA PHE A 165 27.30 0.78 27.77
C PHE A 165 26.52 1.87 27.01
N THR A 166 25.53 1.44 26.24
CA THR A 166 24.71 2.30 25.36
C THR A 166 23.60 3.07 26.08
N GLY A 167 23.29 2.72 27.32
CA GLY A 167 22.31 3.41 28.18
C GLY A 167 22.97 4.12 29.37
N TYR A 168 22.25 5.06 29.99
CA TYR A 168 22.72 5.75 31.18
C TYR A 168 22.61 4.87 32.43
N ILE A 169 23.69 4.79 33.18
CA ILE A 169 23.79 4.11 34.48
C ILE A 169 24.28 5.16 35.51
N PRO A 170 23.65 5.27 36.70
CA PRO A 170 23.95 6.35 37.65
C PRO A 170 25.19 6.11 38.54
N PHE A 171 25.91 5.01 38.32
CA PHE A 171 27.12 4.63 39.06
C PHE A 171 28.21 4.15 38.10
N ASP A 172 29.46 4.18 38.56
CA ASP A 172 30.59 3.64 37.79
C ASP A 172 30.46 2.10 37.67
N ALA A 173 30.45 1.61 36.44
CA ALA A 173 30.25 0.20 36.09
C ALA A 173 31.53 -0.48 35.57
N THR A 174 32.71 0.14 35.75
CA THR A 174 34.00 -0.43 35.33
C THR A 174 34.43 -1.64 36.18
N GLU A 175 34.28 -1.56 37.50
CA GLU A 175 34.68 -2.59 38.47
C GLU A 175 33.82 -3.86 38.44
N THR A 176 34.42 -5.02 38.72
CA THR A 176 33.70 -6.26 39.07
C THR A 176 33.24 -6.21 40.54
N PRO A 177 32.00 -6.63 40.89
CA PRO A 177 30.98 -7.26 40.04
C PRO A 177 30.00 -6.27 39.39
N ARG A 178 30.16 -4.95 39.57
CA ARG A 178 29.23 -3.91 39.06
C ARG A 178 29.06 -3.98 37.54
N PHE A 179 30.15 -4.24 36.80
CA PHE A 179 30.11 -4.47 35.35
C PHE A 179 29.18 -5.63 34.97
N GLU A 180 29.36 -6.81 35.56
CA GLU A 180 28.61 -8.02 35.19
C GLU A 180 27.11 -7.87 35.48
N LEU A 181 26.76 -7.28 36.63
CA LEU A 181 25.37 -6.97 36.97
C LEU A 181 24.74 -5.99 35.96
N THR A 182 25.51 -5.00 35.51
CA THR A 182 25.08 -4.03 34.49
C THR A 182 24.90 -4.68 33.12
N LEU A 183 25.85 -5.53 32.71
CA LEU A 183 25.79 -6.29 31.46
C LEU A 183 24.59 -7.23 31.43
N ILE A 184 24.34 -7.98 32.51
CA ILE A 184 23.18 -8.85 32.66
C ILE A 184 21.88 -8.03 32.59
N TYR A 185 21.78 -6.92 33.34
CA TYR A 185 20.61 -6.05 33.32
C TYR A 185 20.30 -5.52 31.92
N MET A 186 21.31 -4.95 31.23
CA MET A 186 21.13 -4.37 29.89
C MET A 186 20.79 -5.44 28.84
N SER A 187 21.44 -6.61 28.91
CA SER A 187 21.21 -7.74 28.01
C SER A 187 19.80 -8.34 28.17
N LEU A 188 19.35 -8.56 29.41
CA LEU A 188 17.99 -9.03 29.67
C LEU A 188 16.94 -7.99 29.25
N SER A 189 17.21 -6.70 29.48
CA SER A 189 16.31 -5.61 29.12
C SER A 189 16.10 -5.45 27.60
N ILE A 190 17.17 -5.61 26.80
CA ILE A 190 17.06 -5.55 25.33
C ILE A 190 16.40 -6.80 24.77
N VAL A 191 16.70 -8.00 25.29
CA VAL A 191 16.06 -9.25 24.88
C VAL A 191 14.56 -9.24 25.19
N PHE A 192 14.17 -8.74 26.36
CA PHE A 192 12.77 -8.57 26.76
C PHE A 192 11.99 -7.70 25.77
N GLN A 193 12.54 -6.54 25.40
CA GLN A 193 11.93 -5.65 24.41
C GLN A 193 11.96 -6.20 22.99
N ALA A 194 13.04 -6.87 22.58
CA ALA A 194 13.11 -7.51 21.27
C ALA A 194 12.05 -8.60 21.12
N TYR A 195 11.84 -9.43 22.15
CA TYR A 195 10.77 -10.43 22.18
C TYR A 195 9.39 -9.78 22.09
N GLY A 196 9.13 -8.72 22.87
CA GLY A 196 7.87 -7.98 22.85
C GLY A 196 7.56 -7.38 21.47
N ASN A 197 8.53 -6.65 20.89
CA ASN A 197 8.45 -6.02 19.57
C ASN A 197 8.09 -7.03 18.47
N VAL A 198 8.86 -8.12 18.39
CA VAL A 198 8.67 -9.22 17.43
C VAL A 198 7.32 -9.90 17.61
N THR A 199 6.89 -10.12 18.86
CA THR A 199 5.59 -10.76 19.12
C THR A 199 4.43 -9.88 18.65
N MET A 200 4.50 -8.56 18.89
CA MET A 200 3.51 -7.61 18.38
C MET A 200 3.47 -7.63 16.85
N ASP A 201 4.63 -7.66 16.19
CA ASP A 201 4.69 -7.71 14.72
C ASP A 201 4.10 -8.99 14.14
N CYS A 202 4.48 -10.14 14.67
CA CYS A 202 3.89 -11.42 14.27
C CYS A 202 2.37 -11.47 14.55
N THR A 203 1.87 -10.75 15.56
CA THR A 203 0.42 -10.66 15.85
C THR A 203 -0.32 -9.83 14.80
N ILE A 204 0.22 -8.66 14.42
CA ILE A 204 -0.37 -7.81 13.37
C ILE A 204 -0.36 -8.56 12.02
N VAL A 205 0.76 -9.23 11.70
CA VAL A 205 0.87 -10.09 10.52
C VAL A 205 -0.15 -11.23 10.56
N ALA A 206 -0.34 -11.88 11.71
CA ALA A 206 -1.29 -12.99 11.83
C ALA A 206 -2.75 -12.56 11.57
N PHE A 207 -3.13 -11.31 11.88
CA PHE A 207 -4.42 -10.76 11.45
C PHE A 207 -4.54 -10.63 9.92
N TYR A 208 -3.49 -10.15 9.22
CA TYR A 208 -3.49 -10.09 7.75
C TYR A 208 -3.47 -11.49 7.11
N ALA A 209 -2.73 -12.44 7.69
CA ALA A 209 -2.76 -13.85 7.28
C ALA A 209 -4.15 -14.47 7.49
N GLN A 210 -4.82 -14.13 8.60
CA GLN A 210 -6.18 -14.58 8.86
C GLN A 210 -7.19 -14.00 7.85
N ALA A 211 -7.10 -12.71 7.51
CA ALA A 211 -7.86 -12.16 6.39
C ALA A 211 -7.56 -12.92 5.09
N LYS A 212 -6.29 -13.16 4.76
CA LYS A 212 -5.91 -13.89 3.54
C LYS A 212 -6.60 -15.27 3.49
N THR A 213 -6.55 -16.05 4.56
CA THR A 213 -7.21 -17.36 4.65
C THR A 213 -8.74 -17.28 4.49
N GLN A 214 -9.38 -16.22 4.99
CA GLN A 214 -10.83 -16.06 4.85
C GLN A 214 -11.24 -15.69 3.42
N ILE A 215 -10.43 -14.92 2.68
CA ILE A 215 -10.63 -14.74 1.23
C ILE A 215 -10.43 -16.07 0.48
N GLN A 216 -9.44 -16.89 0.86
CA GLN A 216 -9.27 -18.22 0.25
C GLN A 216 -10.48 -19.14 0.49
N ILE A 217 -11.08 -19.10 1.68
CA ILE A 217 -12.32 -19.81 2.00
C ILE A 217 -13.50 -19.24 1.19
N LEU A 218 -13.62 -17.91 1.07
CA LEU A 218 -14.63 -17.25 0.25
C LEU A 218 -14.52 -17.72 -1.23
N ARG A 219 -13.32 -17.66 -1.80
CA ARG A 219 -12.98 -18.10 -3.17
C ARG A 219 -13.37 -19.55 -3.43
N TYR A 220 -13.00 -20.46 -2.53
CA TYR A 220 -13.38 -21.88 -2.63
C TYR A 220 -14.90 -22.08 -2.62
N ASN A 221 -15.63 -21.34 -1.78
CA ASN A 221 -17.09 -21.40 -1.76
C ASN A 221 -17.73 -20.82 -3.04
N LEU A 222 -17.10 -19.83 -3.66
CA LEU A 222 -17.55 -19.26 -4.94
C LEU A 222 -17.29 -20.22 -6.11
N GLU A 223 -16.15 -20.91 -6.15
CA GLU A 223 -15.88 -21.93 -7.17
C GLU A 223 -16.86 -23.11 -7.06
N GLN A 224 -17.23 -23.49 -5.84
CA GLN A 224 -18.16 -24.60 -5.53
C GLN A 224 -19.64 -24.19 -5.46
N LEU A 225 -20.05 -23.10 -6.15
CA LEU A 225 -21.45 -22.64 -6.20
C LEU A 225 -22.42 -23.60 -6.91
N VAL A 226 -21.89 -24.45 -7.79
CA VAL A 226 -22.67 -25.40 -8.59
C VAL A 226 -22.04 -26.77 -8.44
N VAL A 227 -22.58 -27.57 -7.52
CA VAL A 227 -22.31 -29.00 -7.45
C VAL A 227 -23.28 -29.69 -8.40
N PHE A 228 -22.75 -30.38 -9.40
CA PHE A 228 -23.53 -31.30 -10.22
C PHE A 228 -23.64 -32.63 -9.45
N ASP A 229 -24.77 -32.87 -8.79
CA ASP A 229 -25.10 -34.21 -8.29
C ASP A 229 -25.56 -35.07 -9.48
N ASP A 230 -24.67 -35.92 -9.99
CA ASP A 230 -24.92 -36.83 -11.13
C ASP A 230 -26.08 -37.83 -10.91
N VAL A 231 -26.66 -37.88 -9.70
CA VAL A 231 -27.66 -38.89 -9.29
C VAL A 231 -29.11 -38.36 -9.37
N LYS A 232 -29.36 -37.06 -9.61
CA LYS A 232 -30.74 -36.50 -9.66
C LYS A 232 -31.03 -35.57 -10.83
N ILE A 233 -30.79 -36.06 -12.05
CA ILE A 233 -31.48 -35.59 -13.26
C ILE A 233 -32.97 -36.00 -13.19
N ASN A 234 -33.74 -35.30 -12.35
CA ASN A 234 -35.22 -35.15 -12.33
C ASN A 234 -35.76 -34.79 -10.94
N LYS A 235 -35.22 -33.72 -10.37
CA LYS A 235 -36.05 -32.62 -9.86
C LYS A 235 -35.16 -31.39 -9.80
N MET A 236 -35.58 -30.32 -10.49
CA MET A 236 -35.04 -29.00 -10.24
C MET A 236 -35.57 -28.57 -8.87
N VAL A 237 -34.94 -29.06 -7.80
CA VAL A 237 -35.26 -28.67 -6.42
C VAL A 237 -34.73 -27.26 -6.25
N ILE A 238 -35.53 -26.29 -6.68
CA ILE A 238 -35.35 -24.87 -6.37
C ILE A 238 -35.75 -24.68 -4.90
N THR A 239 -34.98 -25.27 -3.99
CA THR A 239 -35.18 -25.11 -2.56
C THR A 239 -34.81 -23.69 -2.14
N ASN A 240 -35.45 -23.20 -1.08
CA ASN A 240 -35.24 -21.86 -0.51
C ASN A 240 -33.80 -21.59 -0.01
N SER A 241 -32.89 -22.57 -0.08
CA SER A 241 -31.46 -22.42 0.22
C SER A 241 -30.76 -21.35 -0.64
N GLN A 242 -31.26 -21.08 -1.84
CA GLN A 242 -30.69 -20.05 -2.72
C GLN A 242 -30.96 -18.61 -2.26
N PHE A 243 -31.80 -18.38 -1.23
CA PHE A 243 -32.01 -17.04 -0.66
C PHE A 243 -31.05 -16.74 0.51
N GLY A 244 -30.92 -17.66 1.48
CA GLY A 244 -30.00 -17.49 2.61
C GLY A 244 -28.53 -17.36 2.19
N TYR A 245 -28.10 -18.15 1.21
CA TYR A 245 -26.73 -18.12 0.68
C TYR A 245 -26.34 -16.75 0.07
N LYS A 246 -27.31 -15.96 -0.41
CA LYS A 246 -27.06 -14.67 -1.07
C LYS A 246 -26.61 -13.59 -0.10
N ASP A 247 -27.35 -13.44 0.99
CA ASP A 247 -27.09 -12.39 1.96
C ASP A 247 -25.83 -12.77 2.76
N GLU A 248 -25.69 -14.04 3.16
CA GLU A 248 -24.52 -14.56 3.88
C GLU A 248 -23.18 -14.32 3.14
N GLN A 249 -23.10 -14.59 1.83
CA GLN A 249 -21.84 -14.46 1.09
C GLN A 249 -21.46 -12.98 0.82
N LYS A 250 -22.46 -12.11 0.60
CA LYS A 250 -22.25 -10.67 0.47
C LYS A 250 -21.84 -10.06 1.81
N GLU A 251 -22.52 -10.44 2.89
CA GLU A 251 -22.21 -10.02 4.25
C GLU A 251 -20.81 -10.46 4.68
N LYS A 252 -20.38 -11.70 4.38
CA LYS A 252 -18.99 -12.14 4.60
C LYS A 252 -17.96 -11.28 3.89
N THR A 253 -18.23 -10.88 2.65
CA THR A 253 -17.31 -10.03 1.87
C THR A 253 -17.21 -8.62 2.48
N GLU A 254 -18.34 -8.02 2.86
CA GLU A 254 -18.39 -6.69 3.50
C GLU A 254 -17.80 -6.71 4.92
N LEU A 255 -18.05 -7.76 5.70
CA LEU A 255 -17.47 -7.99 7.02
C LEU A 255 -15.94 -8.15 6.93
N GLN A 256 -15.44 -8.77 5.87
CA GLN A 256 -14.02 -8.98 5.67
C GLN A 256 -13.26 -7.73 5.20
N GLU A 257 -13.87 -6.90 4.34
CA GLU A 257 -13.33 -5.57 4.03
C GLU A 257 -13.30 -4.71 5.32
N ARG A 258 -14.39 -4.74 6.11
CA ARG A 258 -14.48 -4.06 7.41
C ARG A 258 -13.39 -4.53 8.39
N PHE A 259 -13.23 -5.85 8.55
CA PHE A 259 -12.18 -6.46 9.37
C PHE A 259 -10.79 -5.93 9.00
N THR A 260 -10.47 -5.91 7.70
CA THR A 260 -9.15 -5.46 7.23
C THR A 260 -8.94 -3.96 7.48
N ASN A 261 -9.99 -3.15 7.29
CA ASN A 261 -9.96 -1.71 7.60
C ASN A 261 -9.87 -1.42 9.11
N GLU A 262 -10.52 -2.23 9.96
CA GLU A 262 -10.41 -2.13 11.43
C GLU A 262 -9.00 -2.50 11.89
N VAL A 263 -8.44 -3.62 11.44
CA VAL A 263 -7.03 -4.00 11.71
C VAL A 263 -6.08 -2.88 11.27
N GLN A 264 -6.25 -2.37 10.04
CA GLN A 264 -5.42 -1.27 9.53
C GLN A 264 -5.53 -0.03 10.42
N SER A 265 -6.73 0.42 10.78
CA SER A 265 -6.96 1.63 11.60
C SER A 265 -6.69 1.45 13.11
N ILE A 266 -6.30 0.26 13.56
CA ILE A 266 -5.76 0.05 14.91
C ILE A 266 -4.24 0.18 14.91
N PHE A 267 -3.55 -0.27 13.87
CA PHE A 267 -2.10 -0.38 13.83
C PHE A 267 -1.40 0.59 12.84
N ASP A 268 -2.13 1.38 12.05
CA ASP A 268 -1.58 2.30 11.06
C ASP A 268 -0.55 3.28 11.63
N GLU A 269 -0.88 3.97 12.72
CA GLU A 269 0.04 4.91 13.40
C GLU A 269 1.36 4.25 13.81
N SER A 270 1.31 3.06 14.41
CA SER A 270 2.53 2.36 14.84
C SER A 270 3.30 1.74 13.66
N MET A 271 2.63 1.40 12.56
CA MET A 271 3.27 0.94 11.32
C MET A 271 3.98 2.07 10.55
N VAL A 272 3.50 3.31 10.65
CA VAL A 272 4.24 4.48 10.13
C VAL A 272 5.57 4.64 10.88
N ILE A 273 5.52 4.63 12.21
CA ILE A 273 6.69 4.75 13.08
C ILE A 273 7.68 3.60 12.78
N GLN A 274 7.19 2.36 12.67
CA GLN A 274 7.99 1.20 12.27
C GLN A 274 8.75 1.47 10.96
N ILE A 275 8.09 1.88 9.87
CA ILE A 275 8.78 2.11 8.58
C ILE A 275 9.82 3.23 8.68
N CYS A 276 9.52 4.32 9.38
CA CYS A 276 10.47 5.42 9.57
C CYS A 276 11.71 4.95 10.35
N VAL A 277 11.53 4.22 11.46
CA VAL A 277 12.62 3.67 12.27
C VAL A 277 13.41 2.63 11.48
N MET A 278 12.77 1.67 10.80
CA MET A 278 13.47 0.69 9.97
C MET A 278 14.32 1.37 8.88
N SER A 279 13.79 2.41 8.24
CA SER A 279 14.51 3.13 7.19
C SER A 279 15.76 3.84 7.74
N TRP A 280 15.65 4.50 8.89
CA TRP A 280 16.81 5.11 9.57
C TRP A 280 17.83 4.05 10.00
N VAL A 281 17.37 2.95 10.62
CA VAL A 281 18.23 1.84 11.10
C VAL A 281 19.00 1.22 9.94
N ILE A 282 18.33 0.85 8.85
CA ILE A 282 18.96 0.27 7.65
C ILE A 282 20.02 1.21 7.07
N CYS A 283 19.75 2.51 7.01
CA CYS A 283 20.72 3.50 6.53
C CYS A 283 21.96 3.58 7.45
N MET A 284 21.76 3.62 8.76
CA MET A 284 22.87 3.71 9.73
C MET A 284 23.69 2.41 9.84
N THR A 285 23.06 1.24 9.81
CA THR A 285 23.81 -0.04 9.75
C THR A 285 24.63 -0.13 8.47
N MET A 286 24.08 0.31 7.33
CA MET A 286 24.82 0.34 6.07
C MET A 286 26.01 1.31 6.11
N TYR A 287 25.84 2.50 6.70
CA TYR A 287 26.93 3.44 6.94
C TYR A 287 28.05 2.81 7.81
N LYS A 288 27.69 2.17 8.92
CA LYS A 288 28.66 1.47 9.78
C LYS A 288 29.40 0.36 9.05
N ILE A 289 28.71 -0.50 8.30
CA ILE A 289 29.33 -1.61 7.55
C ILE A 289 30.38 -1.11 6.55
N VAL A 290 30.17 0.06 5.92
CA VAL A 290 31.15 0.66 4.98
C VAL A 290 32.44 1.12 5.68
N GLY A 291 32.40 1.44 6.98
CA GLY A 291 33.58 1.81 7.76
C GLY A 291 34.36 0.63 8.36
N LEU A 292 33.84 -0.59 8.27
CA LEU A 292 34.43 -1.79 8.89
C LEU A 292 35.16 -2.67 7.88
N SER A 293 36.18 -3.41 8.36
CA SER A 293 36.84 -4.41 7.54
C SER A 293 35.92 -5.63 7.32
N LEU A 294 35.83 -6.12 6.08
CA LEU A 294 34.88 -7.16 5.66
C LEU A 294 35.06 -8.53 6.35
N ILE A 295 36.17 -8.72 7.08
CA ILE A 295 36.53 -9.95 7.79
C ILE A 295 36.34 -9.80 9.31
N SER A 296 36.01 -8.61 9.83
CA SER A 296 35.80 -8.41 11.26
C SER A 296 34.54 -9.11 11.77
N ALA A 297 34.60 -9.58 13.02
CA ALA A 297 33.43 -10.12 13.72
C ALA A 297 32.31 -9.07 13.87
N GLU A 298 32.67 -7.79 13.92
CA GLU A 298 31.75 -6.65 13.94
C GLU A 298 30.98 -6.50 12.61
N CYS A 299 31.66 -6.64 11.46
CA CYS A 299 30.98 -6.62 10.17
C CYS A 299 29.98 -7.78 10.06
N ALA A 300 30.33 -8.97 10.57
CA ALA A 300 29.43 -10.12 10.60
C ALA A 300 28.22 -9.90 11.52
N SER A 301 28.41 -9.38 12.74
CA SER A 301 27.30 -9.14 13.69
C SER A 301 26.34 -8.04 13.19
N MET A 302 26.89 -6.97 12.59
CA MET A 302 26.09 -5.89 11.96
C MET A 302 25.32 -6.39 10.73
N ALA A 303 25.90 -7.29 9.93
CA ALA A 303 25.21 -7.91 8.79
C ALA A 303 24.06 -8.84 9.23
N ILE A 304 24.26 -9.63 10.29
CA ILE A 304 23.20 -10.47 10.89
C ILE A 304 22.04 -9.58 11.37
N TYR A 305 22.34 -8.52 12.13
CA TYR A 305 21.34 -7.56 12.59
C TYR A 305 20.57 -6.92 11.43
N LEU A 306 21.26 -6.47 10.38
CA LEU A 306 20.63 -5.91 9.18
C LEU A 306 19.68 -6.92 8.52
N GLY A 307 20.07 -8.20 8.47
CA GLY A 307 19.22 -9.30 7.99
C GLY A 307 17.95 -9.47 8.83
N CYS A 308 18.06 -9.42 10.16
CA CYS A 308 16.91 -9.48 11.06
C CYS A 308 15.92 -8.31 10.84
N MET A 309 16.42 -7.08 10.72
CA MET A 309 15.57 -5.89 10.50
C MET A 309 14.91 -5.91 9.11
N LEU A 310 15.61 -6.39 8.08
CA LEU A 310 15.02 -6.58 6.75
C LEU A 310 13.94 -7.68 6.74
N ALA A 311 14.16 -8.79 7.45
CA ALA A 311 13.15 -9.84 7.61
C ALA A 311 11.88 -9.32 8.30
N GLN A 312 12.04 -8.51 9.36
CA GLN A 312 10.96 -7.84 10.08
C GLN A 312 10.16 -6.87 9.20
N LEU A 313 10.76 -6.25 8.18
CA LEU A 313 10.03 -5.46 7.17
C LEU A 313 9.38 -6.36 6.10
N PHE A 314 10.08 -7.41 5.66
CA PHE A 314 9.63 -8.33 4.62
C PHE A 314 8.34 -9.05 4.99
N ILE A 315 8.19 -9.51 6.23
CA ILE A 315 6.99 -10.24 6.69
C ILE A 315 5.70 -9.39 6.52
N TYR A 316 5.75 -8.08 6.82
CA TYR A 316 4.65 -7.16 6.57
C TYR A 316 4.33 -7.03 5.08
N CYS A 317 5.35 -6.78 4.26
CA CYS A 317 5.19 -6.59 2.81
C CYS A 317 4.69 -7.88 2.13
N TYR A 318 5.14 -9.05 2.59
CA TYR A 318 4.72 -10.35 2.08
C TYR A 318 3.24 -10.63 2.36
N PHE A 319 2.79 -10.51 3.62
CA PHE A 319 1.38 -10.79 3.95
C PHE A 319 0.43 -9.71 3.44
N GLY A 320 0.86 -8.44 3.37
CA GLY A 320 0.11 -7.37 2.70
C GLY A 320 -0.10 -7.66 1.20
N THR A 321 0.96 -8.04 0.49
CA THR A 321 0.88 -8.44 -0.94
C THR A 321 0.03 -9.70 -1.12
N ALA A 322 0.23 -10.72 -0.27
CA ALA A 322 -0.52 -11.97 -0.36
C ALA A 322 -2.03 -11.76 -0.18
N LEU A 323 -2.43 -10.89 0.76
CA LEU A 323 -3.83 -10.49 0.94
C LEU A 323 -4.39 -9.75 -0.29
N GLN A 324 -3.62 -8.80 -0.84
CA GLN A 324 -4.01 -8.09 -2.06
C GLN A 324 -4.24 -9.07 -3.23
N VAL A 325 -3.25 -9.91 -3.53
CA VAL A 325 -3.30 -10.87 -4.66
C VAL A 325 -4.47 -11.85 -4.50
N GLU A 326 -4.71 -12.37 -3.31
CA GLU A 326 -5.86 -13.25 -3.04
C GLU A 326 -7.19 -12.53 -3.27
N SER A 327 -7.30 -11.25 -2.91
CA SER A 327 -8.51 -10.46 -3.18
C SER A 327 -8.76 -10.19 -4.68
N GLU A 328 -7.70 -10.03 -5.47
CA GLU A 328 -7.79 -9.83 -6.94
C GLU A 328 -8.34 -11.08 -7.64
N PHE A 329 -8.01 -12.27 -7.13
CA PHE A 329 -8.48 -13.54 -7.67
C PHE A 329 -9.95 -13.88 -7.35
N ILE A 330 -10.65 -13.12 -6.50
CA ILE A 330 -12.09 -13.36 -6.21
C ILE A 330 -12.91 -13.36 -7.50
N ASN A 331 -12.68 -12.39 -8.39
CA ASN A 331 -13.41 -12.30 -9.67
C ASN A 331 -13.16 -13.50 -10.58
N GLN A 332 -11.94 -14.03 -10.58
CA GLN A 332 -11.60 -15.25 -11.32
C GLN A 332 -12.29 -16.47 -10.71
N SER A 333 -12.33 -16.60 -9.38
CA SER A 333 -13.07 -17.67 -8.69
C SER A 333 -14.58 -17.64 -8.99
N ILE A 334 -15.21 -16.47 -9.07
CA ILE A 334 -16.62 -16.37 -9.51
C ILE A 334 -16.76 -16.75 -10.99
N TYR A 335 -15.84 -16.33 -11.86
CA TYR A 335 -15.87 -16.69 -13.28
C TYR A 335 -15.70 -18.20 -13.53
N CYS A 336 -14.84 -18.86 -12.75
CA CYS A 336 -14.64 -20.31 -12.80
C CYS A 336 -15.83 -21.12 -12.24
N SER A 337 -16.71 -20.50 -11.46
CA SER A 337 -17.98 -21.14 -11.09
C SER A 337 -18.87 -21.27 -12.32
N SER A 338 -19.74 -22.28 -12.37
CA SER A 338 -20.72 -22.46 -13.45
C SER A 338 -21.88 -21.45 -13.36
N TRP A 339 -21.60 -20.17 -13.10
CA TRP A 339 -22.62 -19.14 -12.80
C TRP A 339 -23.67 -18.95 -13.89
N LEU A 340 -23.37 -19.35 -15.12
CA LEU A 340 -24.31 -19.39 -16.25
C LEU A 340 -25.42 -20.46 -16.12
N SER A 341 -25.36 -21.39 -15.16
CA SER A 341 -26.46 -22.31 -14.83
C SER A 341 -27.36 -21.81 -13.69
N LEU A 342 -26.89 -20.83 -12.89
CA LEU A 342 -27.61 -20.31 -11.72
C LEU A 342 -28.87 -19.52 -12.10
N SER A 343 -29.76 -19.26 -11.14
CA SER A 343 -30.98 -18.47 -11.40
C SER A 343 -30.66 -17.02 -11.82
N PRO A 344 -31.43 -16.39 -12.72
CA PRO A 344 -31.17 -15.01 -13.17
C PRO A 344 -31.07 -13.99 -12.02
N ARG A 345 -31.88 -14.19 -10.96
CA ARG A 345 -31.85 -13.39 -9.74
C ARG A 345 -30.53 -13.51 -8.97
N PHE A 346 -29.81 -14.63 -9.06
CA PHE A 346 -28.52 -14.83 -8.40
C PHE A 346 -27.36 -14.35 -9.28
N ARG A 347 -27.42 -14.59 -10.61
CA ARG A 347 -26.44 -14.02 -11.57
C ARG A 347 -26.31 -12.50 -11.45
N ARG A 348 -27.44 -11.78 -11.32
CA ARG A 348 -27.42 -10.32 -11.12
C ARG A 348 -26.64 -9.89 -9.88
N GLN A 349 -26.69 -10.66 -8.79
CA GLN A 349 -25.92 -10.36 -7.56
C GLN A 349 -24.46 -10.77 -7.69
N LEU A 350 -24.14 -11.88 -8.36
CA LEU A 350 -22.74 -12.23 -8.67
C LEU A 350 -22.08 -11.16 -9.54
N LEU A 351 -22.80 -10.55 -10.49
CA LEU A 351 -22.29 -9.42 -11.28
C LEU A 351 -22.06 -8.16 -10.42
N ILE A 352 -22.94 -7.87 -9.44
CA ILE A 352 -22.71 -6.78 -8.47
C ILE A 352 -21.50 -7.08 -7.60
N MET A 353 -21.36 -8.32 -7.12
CA MET A 353 -20.22 -8.76 -6.31
C MET A 353 -18.91 -8.71 -7.10
N MET A 354 -18.89 -9.13 -8.38
CA MET A 354 -17.74 -8.95 -9.27
C MET A 354 -17.34 -7.47 -9.39
N GLN A 355 -18.33 -6.57 -9.48
CA GLN A 355 -18.09 -5.13 -9.55
C GLN A 355 -17.55 -4.56 -8.24
N CYS A 356 -17.98 -5.06 -7.08
CA CYS A 356 -17.42 -4.71 -5.76
C CYS A 356 -15.99 -5.24 -5.60
N CYS A 357 -15.78 -6.54 -5.85
CA CYS A 357 -14.49 -7.23 -5.75
C CYS A 357 -13.49 -6.84 -6.86
N SER A 358 -13.89 -6.01 -7.83
CA SER A 358 -12.97 -5.37 -8.79
C SER A 358 -12.01 -4.37 -8.12
N ARG A 359 -12.28 -3.96 -6.88
CA ARG A 359 -11.33 -3.23 -6.04
C ARG A 359 -10.63 -4.22 -5.10
N SER A 360 -9.31 -4.34 -5.23
CA SER A 360 -8.53 -5.21 -4.35
C SER A 360 -8.38 -4.64 -2.94
N ILE A 361 -8.38 -5.55 -1.97
CA ILE A 361 -8.13 -5.27 -0.55
C ILE A 361 -6.61 -5.18 -0.38
N ALA A 362 -6.08 -3.99 -0.64
CA ALA A 362 -4.65 -3.67 -0.50
C ALA A 362 -4.43 -2.86 0.79
N PRO A 363 -3.85 -3.45 1.86
CA PRO A 363 -3.51 -2.73 3.08
C PRO A 363 -2.53 -1.58 2.83
N ARG A 364 -2.78 -0.41 3.43
CA ARG A 364 -1.97 0.80 3.26
C ARG A 364 -1.53 1.39 4.59
N ILE A 365 -0.27 1.79 4.67
CA ILE A 365 0.28 2.57 5.76
C ILE A 365 0.10 4.07 5.45
N ALA A 366 -0.42 4.82 6.42
CA ALA A 366 -0.80 6.24 6.29
C ALA A 366 -1.65 6.57 5.05
N TYR A 367 -2.46 5.62 4.55
CA TYR A 367 -3.23 5.70 3.30
C TYR A 367 -2.41 5.90 1.99
N LEU A 368 -1.11 6.19 2.10
CA LEU A 368 -0.24 6.64 1.02
C LEU A 368 0.67 5.52 0.48
N ILE A 369 1.19 4.65 1.37
CA ILE A 369 2.17 3.62 1.01
C ILE A 369 1.48 2.25 1.07
N PRO A 370 1.31 1.52 -0.05
CA PRO A 370 0.80 0.15 -0.01
C PRO A 370 1.83 -0.78 0.62
N MET A 371 1.39 -1.72 1.48
CA MET A 371 2.29 -2.73 2.05
C MET A 371 2.60 -3.82 1.03
N SER A 372 3.43 -3.49 0.03
CA SER A 372 3.70 -4.35 -1.11
C SER A 372 5.16 -4.81 -1.19
N LEU A 373 5.38 -6.00 -1.74
CA LEU A 373 6.71 -6.49 -2.08
C LEU A 373 7.40 -5.56 -3.09
N GLU A 374 6.65 -4.82 -3.91
CA GLU A 374 7.20 -3.77 -4.76
C GLU A 374 7.76 -2.59 -3.97
N THR A 375 7.15 -2.18 -2.85
CA THR A 375 7.74 -1.16 -1.95
C THR A 375 8.98 -1.67 -1.22
N TYR A 376 9.00 -2.95 -0.81
CA TYR A 376 10.22 -3.59 -0.28
C TYR A 376 11.34 -3.62 -1.33
N ILE A 377 11.05 -4.10 -2.54
CA ILE A 377 11.98 -4.12 -3.68
C ILE A 377 12.37 -2.69 -4.11
N ALA A 378 11.52 -1.68 -3.93
CA ALA A 378 11.87 -0.29 -4.21
C ALA A 378 12.86 0.27 -3.17
N HIS A 379 12.67 -0.06 -1.88
CA HIS A 379 13.64 0.22 -0.82
C HIS A 379 14.98 -0.47 -1.12
N GLU A 380 14.95 -1.75 -1.49
CA GLU A 380 16.13 -2.51 -1.89
C GLU A 380 16.74 -2.05 -3.24
N ARG A 381 15.96 -1.46 -4.15
CA ARG A 381 16.46 -0.87 -5.41
C ARG A 381 17.06 0.51 -5.22
N SER A 382 16.63 1.28 -4.22
CA SER A 382 17.32 2.52 -3.83
C SER A 382 18.80 2.23 -3.55
N ARG A 383 19.07 1.11 -2.85
CA ARG A 383 20.38 0.54 -2.52
C ARG A 383 21.25 0.18 -3.74
N LYS A 384 20.64 -0.06 -4.90
CA LYS A 384 21.34 -0.32 -6.19
C LYS A 384 21.43 0.89 -7.11
N SER A 385 20.75 1.99 -6.79
CA SER A 385 20.78 3.21 -7.62
C SER A 385 22.03 4.07 -7.36
N SER A 386 22.66 3.93 -6.18
CA SER A 386 23.92 4.59 -5.81
C SER A 386 25.14 4.03 -6.55
N GLU A 387 25.18 2.72 -6.87
CA GLU A 387 26.32 2.10 -7.56
C GLU A 387 26.43 2.47 -9.05
N TRP A 388 25.33 2.89 -9.70
CA TRP A 388 25.32 3.24 -11.13
C TRP A 388 25.69 4.70 -11.42
N SER A 389 26.00 5.50 -10.40
CA SER A 389 26.39 6.92 -10.55
C SER A 389 27.91 7.16 -10.45
N ALA A 390 28.70 6.12 -10.15
CA ALA A 390 30.13 6.23 -9.82
C ALA A 390 31.01 5.21 -10.56
N ALA A 391 30.93 5.18 -11.90
CA ALA A 391 31.89 4.45 -12.74
C ALA A 391 32.10 5.15 -14.11
N PRO A 392 33.21 5.89 -14.32
CA PRO A 392 33.53 6.47 -15.62
C PRO A 392 34.19 5.43 -16.55
N GLY A 393 33.56 5.20 -17.70
CA GLY A 393 34.26 4.75 -18.92
C GLY A 393 34.82 3.33 -18.97
N ALA A 394 33.99 2.35 -19.35
CA ALA A 394 34.45 1.13 -20.01
C ALA A 394 33.46 0.71 -21.11
N GLY A 395 33.92 0.69 -22.38
CA GLY A 395 33.08 0.38 -23.52
C GLY A 395 32.78 -1.12 -23.65
N VAL A 396 31.50 -1.51 -23.56
CA VAL A 396 31.09 -2.92 -23.67
C VAL A 396 30.70 -3.27 -25.10
N ARG A 397 31.57 -4.05 -25.77
CA ARG A 397 31.22 -4.79 -27.00
C ARG A 397 30.16 -5.84 -26.65
N GLY A 398 29.09 -5.89 -27.45
CA GLY A 398 27.99 -6.83 -27.21
C GLY A 398 28.39 -8.30 -27.39
N ARG A 399 27.80 -9.17 -26.58
CA ARG A 399 27.68 -10.61 -26.87
C ARG A 399 26.32 -11.11 -26.38
N ARG A 400 25.62 -11.88 -27.21
CA ARG A 400 24.33 -12.50 -26.88
C ARG A 400 24.59 -13.88 -26.26
N ALA A 401 23.99 -14.14 -25.10
CA ALA A 401 23.68 -15.48 -24.58
C ALA A 401 22.45 -15.32 -23.66
N ALA A 402 21.25 -15.76 -24.05
CA ALA A 402 20.80 -17.15 -24.00
C ALA A 402 20.44 -17.60 -22.56
N ALA A 403 19.25 -17.23 -22.09
CA ALA A 403 18.60 -17.80 -20.91
C ALA A 403 17.37 -18.61 -21.33
N ARG A 404 17.50 -19.95 -21.31
CA ARG A 404 16.38 -20.90 -21.33
C ARG A 404 16.39 -21.66 -20.01
N ALA A 405 15.34 -21.50 -19.19
CA ALA A 405 14.78 -22.55 -18.33
C ALA A 405 13.65 -21.94 -17.48
N GLY A 406 12.40 -22.28 -17.80
CA GLY A 406 11.26 -22.15 -16.91
C GLY A 406 10.55 -23.50 -16.88
N PRO A 407 10.10 -24.01 -15.72
CA PRO A 407 9.44 -25.30 -15.64
C PRO A 407 8.06 -25.24 -16.32
N ARG A 408 7.75 -26.27 -17.09
CA ARG A 408 6.43 -26.44 -17.73
C ARG A 408 5.44 -27.01 -16.71
N TYR A 409 4.27 -26.40 -16.60
CA TYR A 409 3.05 -27.12 -16.23
C TYR A 409 2.11 -27.06 -17.42
N ALA A 410 1.67 -28.23 -17.88
CA ALA A 410 0.85 -28.39 -19.06
C ALA A 410 -0.55 -28.84 -18.65
N HIS A 411 -1.57 -28.13 -19.12
CA HIS A 411 -2.87 -28.72 -19.45
C HIS A 411 -3.45 -27.93 -20.62
N ALA A 412 -3.80 -28.63 -21.70
CA ALA A 412 -4.35 -28.06 -22.92
C ALA A 412 -5.82 -28.49 -23.07
N PRO A 413 -6.71 -27.63 -23.58
CA PRO A 413 -7.95 -28.06 -24.20
C PRO A 413 -7.73 -28.32 -25.70
N MET A 414 -8.25 -29.44 -26.21
CA MET A 414 -8.33 -29.67 -27.65
C MET A 414 -9.25 -28.64 -28.31
N ILE A 415 -8.86 -28.14 -29.49
CA ILE A 415 -9.76 -27.41 -30.39
C ILE A 415 -9.96 -28.26 -31.65
N PHE A 416 -11.22 -28.51 -31.95
CA PHE A 416 -11.66 -29.27 -33.12
C PHE A 416 -11.24 -28.59 -34.42
N THR A 417 -10.81 -29.36 -35.41
CA THR A 417 -10.46 -28.89 -36.75
C THR A 417 -11.71 -28.71 -37.62
N GLY A 418 -11.73 -27.70 -38.50
CA GLY A 418 -12.81 -27.54 -39.46
C GLY A 418 -12.71 -26.31 -40.38
N GLY A 419 -12.51 -26.55 -41.68
CA GLY A 419 -13.00 -25.67 -42.77
C GLY A 419 -12.21 -24.38 -43.05
N GLY A 420 -11.30 -24.41 -44.02
CA GLY A 420 -10.68 -23.20 -44.58
C GLY A 420 -11.48 -22.58 -45.73
N ALA A 421 -11.36 -21.26 -45.90
CA ALA A 421 -11.78 -20.56 -47.12
C ALA A 421 -10.75 -19.47 -47.49
N ARG A 422 -10.17 -19.57 -48.69
CA ARG A 422 -9.21 -18.58 -49.23
C ARG A 422 -9.90 -17.24 -49.50
N ARG A 423 -9.22 -16.11 -49.25
CA ARG A 423 -9.46 -14.86 -49.98
C ARG A 423 -8.18 -14.36 -50.65
N ARG A 424 -8.33 -14.00 -51.93
CA ARG A 424 -7.26 -13.45 -52.79
C ARG A 424 -6.88 -12.05 -52.32
N THR A 425 -5.61 -11.71 -52.47
CA THR A 425 -5.10 -10.34 -52.43
C THR A 425 -5.31 -9.64 -53.77
N SER A 426 -5.55 -8.33 -53.74
CA SER A 426 -5.39 -7.40 -54.87
C SER A 426 -5.19 -5.98 -54.33
N PRO A 427 -4.49 -5.08 -55.06
CA PRO A 427 -3.78 -3.95 -54.45
C PRO A 427 -4.59 -2.65 -54.36
N ALA A 428 -4.09 -1.70 -53.56
CA ALA A 428 -4.66 -0.36 -53.38
C ALA A 428 -4.34 0.60 -54.55
N PRO A 429 -5.25 1.51 -54.92
CA PRO A 429 -4.98 2.57 -55.89
C PRO A 429 -4.17 3.73 -55.28
N ARG A 430 -3.37 4.41 -56.11
CA ARG A 430 -2.60 5.62 -55.73
C ARG A 430 -3.48 6.88 -55.82
N PRO A 431 -3.21 7.93 -55.02
CA PRO A 431 -3.92 9.20 -55.11
C PRO A 431 -3.44 10.07 -56.29
N VAL A 432 -4.37 10.78 -56.91
CA VAL A 432 -4.16 11.73 -58.01
C VAL A 432 -4.00 13.16 -57.45
N ARG A 433 -3.08 13.96 -58.02
CA ARG A 433 -3.03 15.43 -57.92
C ARG A 433 -3.62 16.02 -59.21
N PRO A 434 -4.34 17.16 -59.20
CA PRO A 434 -3.69 18.49 -59.28
C PRO A 434 -4.55 19.62 -58.63
N PRO A 435 -4.35 20.94 -58.91
CA PRO A 435 -3.17 21.69 -59.38
C PRO A 435 -2.72 22.78 -58.36
N ALA A 436 -1.75 23.63 -58.75
CA ALA A 436 -1.29 24.79 -57.97
C ALA A 436 -1.30 26.10 -58.79
N SER A 437 -1.63 27.23 -58.14
CA SER A 437 -1.36 28.64 -58.50
C SER A 437 -2.11 29.55 -57.50
N ARG A 438 -1.79 30.82 -57.22
CA ARG A 438 -0.66 31.73 -57.53
C ARG A 438 -0.61 32.81 -56.40
N LEU A 439 0.45 33.61 -56.30
CA LEU A 439 0.54 34.74 -55.35
C LEU A 439 -0.23 35.98 -55.86
N HIS A 440 -0.78 36.81 -54.95
CA HIS A 440 -0.31 38.20 -54.76
C HIS A 440 -0.92 38.89 -53.51
N ALA A 441 -0.33 40.01 -53.10
CA ALA A 441 -0.85 40.95 -52.10
C ALA A 441 -1.54 42.16 -52.79
N ASP A 442 -2.37 42.94 -52.07
CA ASP A 442 -2.04 44.34 -51.75
C ASP A 442 -3.11 45.13 -50.95
N TYR A 443 -2.65 46.29 -50.46
CA TYR A 443 -3.16 47.30 -49.52
C TYR A 443 -4.53 47.99 -49.79
N TRP A 444 -5.00 48.71 -48.74
CA TRP A 444 -5.61 50.05 -48.89
C TRP A 444 -5.09 51.05 -47.81
N LEU A 445 -4.95 52.32 -48.21
CA LEU A 445 -4.64 53.57 -47.45
C LEU A 445 -5.81 54.57 -47.69
N PRO A 446 -5.80 55.90 -47.36
CA PRO A 446 -5.00 56.74 -46.44
C PRO A 446 -5.84 57.15 -45.17
N GLY A 447 -5.61 58.20 -44.35
CA GLY A 447 -4.52 59.19 -44.18
C GLY A 447 -5.05 60.59 -43.74
N GLY A 448 -4.25 61.38 -43.00
CA GLY A 448 -4.58 62.74 -42.50
C GLY A 448 -3.85 63.11 -41.19
N GLY A 449 -3.36 64.34 -41.00
CA GLY A 449 -2.60 64.77 -39.80
C GLY A 449 -2.36 66.29 -39.71
N CYS A 450 -1.64 66.77 -38.67
CA CYS A 450 -0.97 68.10 -38.56
C CYS A 450 -0.36 68.34 -37.16
N GLY A 451 0.69 69.18 -37.06
CA GLY A 451 1.00 70.01 -35.86
C GLY A 451 2.30 69.76 -35.09
N GLU A 452 3.25 70.71 -35.15
CA GLU A 452 4.48 70.78 -34.34
C GLU A 452 4.47 71.97 -33.35
N GLY A 453 5.38 71.99 -32.36
CA GLY A 453 5.93 73.23 -31.77
C GLY A 453 5.97 73.34 -30.23
N GLY A 454 7.09 73.84 -29.68
CA GLY A 454 7.17 74.46 -28.33
C GLY A 454 8.26 73.95 -27.38
N GLU A 455 9.19 74.82 -26.97
CA GLU A 455 10.25 74.56 -25.99
C GLU A 455 9.81 74.72 -24.52
N GLY A 456 10.58 74.18 -23.56
CA GLY A 456 10.43 74.49 -22.14
C GLY A 456 11.18 73.55 -21.19
N ALA A 457 12.18 74.05 -20.47
CA ALA A 457 13.00 73.26 -19.55
C ALA A 457 12.47 73.27 -18.10
N VAL A 458 12.07 72.11 -17.55
CA VAL A 458 11.95 71.89 -16.09
C VAL A 458 12.43 70.49 -15.69
N ARG A 459 13.29 70.44 -14.67
CA ARG A 459 13.90 69.24 -14.09
C ARG A 459 12.98 68.59 -13.05
N ARG A 460 12.48 67.36 -13.25
CA ARG A 460 12.05 66.48 -12.14
C ARG A 460 12.06 64.98 -12.48
N SER A 461 12.36 64.19 -11.46
CA SER A 461 12.59 62.74 -11.52
C SER A 461 11.29 61.91 -11.55
N ARG A 462 11.27 60.82 -12.33
CA ARG A 462 10.67 59.53 -11.94
C ARG A 462 10.89 58.41 -12.98
N GLY A 463 11.28 57.23 -12.48
CA GLY A 463 11.05 55.91 -13.09
C GLY A 463 11.60 55.65 -14.49
N LYS A 464 12.80 55.04 -14.59
CA LYS A 464 13.21 54.33 -15.82
C LYS A 464 12.18 53.24 -16.15
N ARG A 465 11.37 53.46 -17.18
CA ARG A 465 10.54 52.40 -17.79
C ARG A 465 11.48 51.34 -18.34
N ILE A 466 11.38 50.11 -17.85
CA ILE A 466 12.13 48.97 -18.42
C ILE A 466 11.69 48.81 -19.87
N THR A 467 12.68 48.79 -20.76
CA THR A 467 12.51 48.74 -22.22
C THR A 467 11.59 47.58 -22.65
N GLN A 468 10.62 47.87 -23.51
CA GLN A 468 9.78 46.85 -24.11
C GLN A 468 10.62 45.90 -24.99
N ARG A 469 10.88 44.67 -24.52
CA ARG A 469 11.12 43.51 -25.38
C ARG A 469 9.81 42.72 -25.54
N ARG A 470 8.87 43.26 -26.31
CA ARG A 470 7.73 42.48 -26.84
C ARG A 470 8.25 41.65 -28.02
N GLY A 471 8.20 40.32 -27.95
CA GLY A 471 8.67 39.48 -29.07
C GLY A 471 8.96 38.00 -28.78
N ALA A 472 9.05 37.56 -27.52
CA ALA A 472 9.32 36.15 -27.20
C ALA A 472 8.03 35.30 -27.07
N ILE A 473 7.24 35.18 -28.15
CA ILE A 473 6.09 34.26 -28.20
C ILE A 473 6.63 32.82 -28.28
N LYS A 474 6.81 32.19 -27.12
CA LYS A 474 7.27 30.81 -27.02
C LYS A 474 6.15 29.84 -27.39
N HIS A 475 5.99 29.55 -28.69
CA HIS A 475 5.07 28.52 -29.19
C HIS A 475 5.21 27.25 -28.35
N HIS A 476 4.16 26.94 -27.59
CA HIS A 476 4.13 25.71 -26.80
C HIS A 476 3.89 24.55 -27.75
N LYS A 477 4.84 23.60 -27.83
CA LYS A 477 4.69 22.41 -28.66
C LYS A 477 3.45 21.62 -28.21
N ILE A 478 2.45 21.59 -29.09
CA ILE A 478 1.20 20.87 -28.89
C ILE A 478 1.37 19.45 -29.43
N HIS A 479 0.91 18.46 -28.67
CA HIS A 479 0.87 17.07 -29.08
C HIS A 479 -0.58 16.64 -29.24
N GLU A 480 -1.01 16.31 -30.45
CA GLU A 480 -2.39 15.89 -30.72
C GLU A 480 -2.46 14.36 -30.88
N VAL A 481 -3.28 13.71 -30.05
CA VAL A 481 -3.46 12.25 -30.03
C VAL A 481 -4.92 11.94 -29.73
N ASN A 482 -5.62 11.22 -30.61
CA ASN A 482 -7.02 10.79 -30.42
C ASN A 482 -7.99 11.94 -30.05
N GLY A 483 -7.79 13.12 -30.66
CA GLY A 483 -8.56 14.34 -30.38
C GLY A 483 -8.16 15.07 -29.09
N HIS A 484 -7.22 14.54 -28.29
CA HIS A 484 -6.66 15.23 -27.15
C HIS A 484 -5.52 16.14 -27.58
N ARG A 485 -5.66 17.44 -27.31
CA ARG A 485 -4.66 18.47 -27.61
C ARG A 485 -3.78 18.76 -26.40
N PHE A 486 -2.74 17.93 -26.21
CA PHE A 486 -1.86 17.92 -25.04
C PHE A 486 -0.81 19.04 -25.05
N VAL A 487 -0.66 19.71 -23.89
CA VAL A 487 0.33 20.76 -23.65
C VAL A 487 1.12 20.44 -22.37
N ALA A 488 2.45 20.64 -22.40
CA ALA A 488 3.30 20.34 -21.25
C ALA A 488 3.04 21.34 -20.10
N LYS A 489 2.53 20.86 -18.97
CA LYS A 489 2.08 21.65 -17.82
C LYS A 489 2.98 21.38 -16.61
N PHE A 490 3.13 22.38 -15.74
CA PHE A 490 3.66 22.20 -14.40
C PHE A 490 2.47 21.98 -13.47
N PHE A 491 2.40 20.84 -12.80
CA PHE A 491 1.35 20.59 -11.82
C PHE A 491 1.88 21.06 -10.46
N ARG A 492 1.19 22.02 -9.84
CA ARG A 492 1.48 22.52 -8.48
C ARG A 492 0.82 21.67 -7.39
N GLN A 493 0.06 20.66 -7.80
CA GLN A 493 -0.71 19.75 -6.94
C GLN A 493 -0.38 18.32 -7.34
N PRO A 494 -0.35 17.37 -6.38
CA PRO A 494 -0.10 15.97 -6.68
C PRO A 494 -1.17 15.43 -7.63
N THR A 495 -0.75 15.08 -8.85
CA THR A 495 -1.65 14.66 -9.94
C THR A 495 -1.28 13.24 -10.38
N PHE A 496 -2.27 12.44 -10.76
CA PHE A 496 -2.07 11.07 -11.25
C PHE A 496 -2.32 10.96 -12.75
N CYS A 497 -1.62 10.05 -13.42
CA CYS A 497 -1.74 9.84 -14.87
C CYS A 497 -3.03 9.08 -15.20
N ALA A 498 -3.89 9.65 -16.04
CA ALA A 498 -5.16 9.05 -16.41
C ALA A 498 -5.03 7.65 -17.07
N PHE A 499 -3.90 7.39 -17.75
CA PHE A 499 -3.60 6.13 -18.42
C PHE A 499 -3.11 5.05 -17.44
N CYS A 500 -1.93 5.23 -16.83
CA CYS A 500 -1.30 4.20 -15.98
C CYS A 500 -1.61 4.32 -14.49
N LYS A 501 -2.43 5.29 -14.08
CA LYS A 501 -2.81 5.61 -12.68
C LYS A 501 -1.68 6.01 -11.74
N GLU A 502 -0.42 5.80 -12.12
CA GLU A 502 0.78 6.25 -11.42
C GLU A 502 0.92 7.77 -11.24
N PHE A 503 1.66 8.15 -10.19
CA PHE A 503 1.91 9.53 -9.80
C PHE A 503 2.77 10.31 -10.82
N LEU A 504 2.41 11.58 -11.10
CA LEU A 504 3.17 12.48 -11.97
C LEU A 504 4.30 13.19 -11.21
N TRP A 505 5.42 12.49 -10.99
CA TRP A 505 6.58 13.03 -10.28
C TRP A 505 7.71 13.53 -11.21
N GLY A 506 8.58 14.39 -10.68
CA GLY A 506 9.82 14.86 -11.32
C GLY A 506 10.01 16.38 -11.27
N PHE A 507 11.26 16.83 -11.38
CA PHE A 507 11.59 18.26 -11.39
C PHE A 507 11.15 18.93 -12.71
N GLY A 508 10.57 20.14 -12.62
CA GLY A 508 10.09 20.90 -13.78
C GLY A 508 8.71 20.45 -14.30
N LYS A 509 8.47 20.55 -15.61
CA LYS A 509 7.17 20.17 -16.23
C LYS A 509 6.95 18.65 -16.13
N GLN A 510 6.21 18.19 -15.13
CA GLN A 510 6.02 16.77 -14.80
C GLN A 510 5.24 15.97 -15.86
N GLY A 511 4.33 16.61 -16.62
CA GLY A 511 3.51 15.88 -17.60
C GLY A 511 2.79 16.74 -18.63
N TYR A 512 1.88 16.09 -19.36
CA TYR A 512 0.99 16.69 -20.34
C TYR A 512 -0.43 16.82 -19.77
N SER A 513 -1.12 17.90 -20.11
CA SER A 513 -2.55 18.10 -19.83
C SER A 513 -3.27 18.44 -21.14
N CYS A 514 -4.41 17.82 -21.41
CA CYS A 514 -5.22 18.15 -22.58
C CYS A 514 -5.86 19.53 -22.41
N SER A 515 -5.66 20.43 -23.36
CA SER A 515 -6.25 21.78 -23.33
C SER A 515 -7.79 21.79 -23.38
N VAL A 516 -8.41 20.71 -23.89
CA VAL A 516 -9.86 20.60 -24.06
C VAL A 516 -10.52 19.95 -22.84
N CYS A 517 -10.20 18.68 -22.54
CA CYS A 517 -10.82 17.92 -21.45
C CYS A 517 -10.01 17.88 -20.14
N GLN A 518 -8.93 18.67 -20.03
CA GLN A 518 -8.00 18.77 -18.88
C GLN A 518 -7.25 17.49 -18.45
N THR A 519 -7.59 16.31 -19.00
CA THR A 519 -6.95 15.01 -18.69
C THR A 519 -5.43 15.09 -18.63
N ALA A 520 -4.85 14.66 -17.50
CA ALA A 520 -3.42 14.67 -17.24
C ALA A 520 -2.77 13.30 -17.49
N VAL A 521 -1.60 13.27 -18.13
CA VAL A 521 -0.85 12.05 -18.46
C VAL A 521 0.66 12.28 -18.42
N HIS A 522 1.47 11.26 -18.14
CA HIS A 522 2.94 11.38 -18.25
C HIS A 522 3.37 11.66 -19.69
N LYS A 523 4.56 12.24 -19.85
CA LYS A 523 5.20 12.44 -21.17
C LYS A 523 5.32 11.12 -21.96
N ARG A 524 5.53 9.99 -21.28
CA ARG A 524 5.61 8.65 -21.89
C ARG A 524 4.25 7.98 -22.17
N CYS A 525 3.14 8.54 -21.67
CA CYS A 525 1.82 7.92 -21.73
C CYS A 525 0.86 8.59 -22.70
N HIS A 526 1.12 9.83 -23.13
CA HIS A 526 0.20 10.57 -24.02
C HIS A 526 -0.13 9.84 -25.34
N HIS A 527 0.84 9.17 -25.95
CA HIS A 527 0.64 8.38 -27.18
C HIS A 527 -0.05 7.01 -26.95
N LYS A 528 -0.21 6.58 -25.68
CA LYS A 528 -0.84 5.31 -25.31
C LYS A 528 -2.30 5.46 -24.90
N LEU A 529 -2.81 6.69 -24.81
CA LEU A 529 -4.18 6.96 -24.41
C LEU A 529 -5.14 6.60 -25.54
N LEU A 530 -5.78 5.43 -25.45
CA LEU A 530 -6.73 4.92 -26.45
C LEU A 530 -8.10 5.62 -26.42
N GLY A 531 -8.44 6.31 -25.33
CA GLY A 531 -9.67 7.10 -25.23
C GLY A 531 -9.66 8.27 -26.22
N LYS A 532 -10.81 8.50 -26.87
CA LYS A 532 -11.05 9.70 -27.67
C LYS A 532 -11.43 10.86 -26.76
N CYS A 533 -11.05 12.08 -27.14
CA CYS A 533 -11.39 13.26 -26.34
C CYS A 533 -12.90 13.53 -26.35
N THR A 534 -13.50 13.61 -25.16
CA THR A 534 -14.93 13.93 -24.98
C THR A 534 -15.34 15.27 -25.57
N GLY A 535 -14.39 16.20 -25.75
CA GLY A 535 -14.61 17.49 -26.43
C GLY A 535 -14.75 17.41 -27.96
N SER A 536 -14.54 16.24 -28.58
CA SER A 536 -14.77 16.03 -30.02
C SER A 536 -15.96 15.14 -30.32
N SER A 537 -16.53 14.44 -29.33
CA SER A 537 -17.56 13.40 -29.54
C SER A 537 -18.99 13.83 -29.20
N ALA A 538 -19.24 15.10 -28.88
CA ALA A 538 -20.58 15.59 -28.58
C ALA A 538 -21.56 15.53 -29.79
N TYR A 539 -21.02 15.37 -31.01
CA TYR A 539 -21.76 15.39 -32.27
C TYR A 539 -21.41 14.25 -33.24
N SER A 540 -20.91 13.10 -32.75
CA SER A 540 -20.73 11.94 -33.64
C SER A 540 -22.02 11.14 -33.80
N GLU A 541 -22.36 10.79 -35.03
CA GLU A 541 -23.57 10.03 -35.39
C GLU A 541 -23.70 8.71 -34.59
N SER A 542 -22.57 8.03 -34.36
CA SER A 542 -22.47 6.82 -33.53
C SER A 542 -22.84 7.01 -32.05
N THR A 543 -22.75 8.23 -31.52
CA THR A 543 -23.17 8.54 -30.14
C THR A 543 -24.66 8.91 -30.04
N VAL A 544 -25.28 9.38 -31.12
CA VAL A 544 -26.74 9.61 -31.17
C VAL A 544 -27.48 8.28 -31.15
N TYR A 545 -27.09 7.35 -32.02
CA TYR A 545 -27.70 6.02 -32.14
C TYR A 545 -27.64 5.20 -30.84
N LEU A 546 -26.55 5.33 -30.08
CA LEU A 546 -26.38 4.68 -28.77
C LEU A 546 -27.25 5.33 -27.68
N ARG A 547 -27.44 6.65 -27.73
CA ARG A 547 -28.27 7.41 -26.78
C ARG A 547 -29.77 7.17 -27.00
N GLU A 548 -30.20 6.99 -28.24
CA GLU A 548 -31.60 6.66 -28.57
C GLU A 548 -31.97 5.22 -28.18
N ARG A 549 -31.04 4.27 -28.35
CA ARG A 549 -31.29 2.84 -28.07
C ARG A 549 -31.31 2.48 -26.58
N PHE A 550 -30.64 3.27 -25.73
CA PHE A 550 -30.62 3.09 -24.28
C PHE A 550 -30.99 4.39 -23.57
N LYS A 551 -32.29 4.67 -23.46
CA LYS A 551 -32.84 5.72 -22.58
C LYS A 551 -32.65 5.36 -21.10
N VAL A 552 -31.40 5.42 -20.66
CA VAL A 552 -30.98 5.22 -19.26
C VAL A 552 -30.26 6.49 -18.79
N ASP A 553 -30.90 7.64 -19.01
CA ASP A 553 -30.62 8.83 -18.23
C ASP A 553 -31.13 8.56 -16.80
N VAL A 554 -30.24 8.09 -15.93
CA VAL A 554 -30.52 8.00 -14.49
C VAL A 554 -30.38 9.41 -13.91
N PRO A 555 -31.46 10.08 -13.47
CA PRO A 555 -31.36 11.45 -12.99
C PRO A 555 -30.61 11.48 -11.65
N HIS A 556 -29.33 11.85 -11.70
CA HIS A 556 -28.50 12.02 -10.51
C HIS A 556 -28.99 13.21 -9.68
N ARG A 557 -29.78 12.94 -8.63
CA ARG A 557 -30.23 13.97 -7.70
C ARG A 557 -29.08 14.36 -6.77
N PHE A 558 -28.33 15.38 -7.15
CA PHE A 558 -27.23 15.92 -6.36
C PHE A 558 -27.73 16.77 -5.18
N ARG A 559 -27.19 16.54 -3.98
CA ARG A 559 -27.40 17.39 -2.80
C ARG A 559 -26.07 17.91 -2.25
N PRO A 560 -26.05 19.11 -1.64
CA PRO A 560 -24.88 19.58 -0.90
C PRO A 560 -24.53 18.61 0.21
N HIS A 561 -23.25 18.25 0.31
CA HIS A 561 -22.72 17.38 1.37
C HIS A 561 -21.42 17.98 1.92
N GLN A 562 -21.15 17.74 3.20
CA GLN A 562 -19.94 18.21 3.88
C GLN A 562 -19.18 16.97 4.37
N PHE A 563 -17.96 16.79 3.87
CA PHE A 563 -17.09 15.69 4.25
C PHE A 563 -16.08 16.19 5.29
N MET A 564 -15.87 15.39 6.34
CA MET A 564 -14.92 15.70 7.42
C MET A 564 -13.51 15.12 7.15
N SER A 565 -13.27 14.65 5.92
CA SER A 565 -12.03 14.02 5.47
C SER A 565 -11.67 14.47 4.05
N PRO A 566 -10.37 14.50 3.67
CA PRO A 566 -9.93 14.93 2.34
C PRO A 566 -10.51 14.00 1.26
N THR A 567 -11.44 14.53 0.47
CA THR A 567 -12.23 13.80 -0.51
C THR A 567 -11.82 14.23 -1.92
N PHE A 568 -11.93 13.33 -2.90
CA PHE A 568 -11.52 13.59 -4.29
C PHE A 568 -12.74 13.61 -5.22
N CYS A 569 -12.69 14.42 -6.27
CA CYS A 569 -13.75 14.45 -7.28
C CYS A 569 -13.65 13.28 -8.26
N ASP A 570 -14.73 12.52 -8.42
CA ASP A 570 -14.80 11.38 -9.36
C ASP A 570 -14.73 11.80 -10.84
N HIS A 571 -15.07 13.05 -11.15
CA HIS A 571 -15.04 13.59 -12.52
C HIS A 571 -13.65 14.09 -12.96
N CYS A 572 -12.89 14.74 -12.07
CA CYS A 572 -11.60 15.36 -12.42
C CYS A 572 -10.38 14.87 -11.64
N GLY A 573 -10.56 14.03 -10.61
CA GLY A 573 -9.49 13.49 -9.77
C GLY A 573 -8.80 14.52 -8.86
N ALA A 574 -9.29 15.77 -8.82
CA ALA A 574 -8.76 16.81 -7.94
C ALA A 574 -9.21 16.59 -6.50
N MET A 575 -8.32 16.86 -5.54
CA MET A 575 -8.66 16.93 -4.12
C MET A 575 -9.57 18.14 -3.85
N LEU A 576 -10.63 17.92 -3.09
CA LEU A 576 -11.63 18.92 -2.74
C LEU A 576 -11.26 19.49 -1.35
N TYR A 577 -11.14 20.81 -1.25
CA TYR A 577 -10.59 21.50 -0.07
C TYR A 577 -11.49 22.62 0.44
N GLY A 578 -11.50 22.80 1.76
CA GLY A 578 -12.38 23.70 2.52
C GLY A 578 -12.95 22.98 3.74
N PHE A 579 -13.63 23.73 4.62
CA PHE A 579 -14.24 23.17 5.83
C PHE A 579 -15.79 23.22 5.83
N PHE A 580 -16.42 23.93 4.88
CA PHE A 580 -17.87 24.10 4.79
C PHE A 580 -18.37 24.19 3.33
N LYS A 581 -19.47 23.48 3.01
CA LYS A 581 -20.28 23.59 1.77
C LYS A 581 -19.52 23.56 0.42
N GLN A 582 -18.60 22.61 0.21
CA GLN A 582 -17.76 22.56 -1.00
C GLN A 582 -18.33 21.81 -2.22
N GLU A 583 -19.34 20.93 -2.04
CA GLU A 583 -19.55 19.80 -2.95
C GLU A 583 -21.01 19.41 -3.18
N LEU A 584 -21.22 18.62 -4.23
CA LEU A 584 -22.49 17.98 -4.59
C LEU A 584 -22.31 16.45 -4.65
N LYS A 585 -23.03 15.71 -3.79
CA LYS A 585 -23.04 14.24 -3.74
C LYS A 585 -24.35 13.70 -4.33
N CYS A 586 -24.28 12.65 -5.15
CA CYS A 586 -25.48 11.98 -5.65
C CYS A 586 -26.26 11.31 -4.50
N GLN A 587 -27.60 11.43 -4.49
CA GLN A 587 -28.44 10.82 -3.44
C GLN A 587 -28.61 9.29 -3.60
N GLY A 588 -28.32 8.73 -4.77
CA GLY A 588 -28.42 7.29 -5.06
C GLY A 588 -27.10 6.61 -5.44
N THR A 589 -25.95 7.29 -5.28
CA THR A 589 -24.63 6.77 -5.66
C THR A 589 -23.53 7.55 -4.93
N ILE A 590 -22.32 6.99 -4.81
CA ILE A 590 -21.21 7.65 -4.09
C ILE A 590 -20.58 8.81 -4.90
N TYR A 591 -21.06 9.07 -6.14
CA TYR A 591 -20.47 10.02 -7.08
C TYR A 591 -20.45 11.48 -6.58
N ILE A 592 -19.27 12.11 -6.59
CA ILE A 592 -18.98 13.44 -6.03
C ILE A 592 -18.39 14.40 -7.07
N ILE A 593 -18.98 15.60 -7.15
CA ILE A 593 -18.54 16.69 -8.05
C ILE A 593 -18.40 18.04 -7.31
N PRO A 594 -17.46 18.93 -7.71
CA PRO A 594 -17.25 20.22 -7.08
C PRO A 594 -18.41 21.19 -7.36
N LEU A 595 -18.74 22.05 -6.39
CA LEU A 595 -19.89 22.96 -6.44
C LEU A 595 -19.92 23.87 -7.69
N GLN A 596 -18.76 24.22 -8.25
CA GLN A 596 -18.67 25.13 -9.41
C GLN A 596 -19.15 24.50 -10.72
N SER A 597 -19.37 23.18 -10.77
CA SER A 597 -19.87 22.45 -11.96
C SER A 597 -21.35 22.72 -12.26
N LYS A 598 -22.07 23.42 -11.37
CA LYS A 598 -23.55 23.48 -11.32
C LYS A 598 -24.22 24.05 -12.58
N LYS A 599 -23.49 24.82 -13.41
CA LYS A 599 -24.01 25.37 -14.69
C LYS A 599 -23.99 24.39 -15.87
N MET A 600 -23.37 23.22 -15.75
CA MET A 600 -23.09 22.34 -16.89
C MET A 600 -23.95 21.05 -16.93
N TYR A 601 -24.77 20.81 -15.90
CA TYR A 601 -25.56 19.57 -15.71
C TYR A 601 -26.99 19.83 -15.19
N LEU A 602 -27.52 21.04 -15.43
CA LEU A 602 -28.92 21.38 -15.17
C LEU A 602 -29.57 21.80 -16.50
N ILE A 603 -29.87 20.78 -17.31
CA ILE A 603 -30.87 20.77 -18.40
C ILE A 603 -31.63 19.47 -18.22
#